data_AF-A0AAW7QTT3-F1
#
_entry.id   AF-A0AAW7QTT3-F1
#
_cell.length_a   1.000
_cell.length_b   1.000
_cell.length_c   1.000
_cell.angle_alpha   90.00
_cell.angle_beta   90.00
_cell.angle_gamma   90.00
#
_symmetry.space_group_name_H-M   'P 1'
#
loop_
_entity.id
_entity.type
_entity.pdbx_description
1 polymer ?
#
loop_
_entity_poly.entity_id
_entity_poly.type
_entity_poly.pdbx_seq_one_letter_code
_entity_poly.pdbx_strand_id
1 'polypeptide(L)'
;MLGIGLLVTTLVLCCSFFIFGGWQLIGGVISETSAIEDVIRQFMDAGRRRDIGAAEALFADTALSSISRADFERLFANRQLFREVTDLSLNSFSINTNLEGTTAEVGGTITYVDGSSSQSFTARLWKEGEQWRLVRIDFR
;
A
#
# COMPACT_ATOMS: atom_id res chain seq x y z
N MET A 1 -40.07 -11.01 -19.01
CA MET A 1 -39.19 -10.09 -18.26
C MET A 1 -38.81 -10.71 -16.92
N LEU A 2 -37.80 -11.56 -16.87
CA LEU A 2 -37.28 -12.19 -15.62
C LEU A 2 -35.92 -12.86 -15.92
N GLY A 3 -34.99 -12.11 -16.53
CA GLY A 3 -33.68 -12.65 -16.95
C GLY A 3 -32.56 -11.63 -16.94
N ILE A 4 -32.77 -10.47 -16.31
CA ILE A 4 -31.80 -9.35 -16.27
C ILE A 4 -31.25 -9.17 -14.83
N GLY A 5 -31.94 -9.72 -13.82
CA GLY A 5 -31.56 -9.57 -12.41
C GLY A 5 -30.44 -10.48 -11.91
N LEU A 6 -29.99 -11.48 -12.69
CA LEU A 6 -29.01 -12.48 -12.24
C LEU A 6 -27.62 -12.33 -12.90
N LEU A 7 -27.50 -11.47 -13.90
CA LEU A 7 -26.24 -11.24 -14.64
C LEU A 7 -25.41 -10.09 -14.07
N VAL A 8 -26.02 -9.19 -13.29
CA VAL A 8 -25.35 -7.99 -12.76
C VAL A 8 -24.66 -8.26 -11.42
N THR A 9 -25.10 -9.24 -10.65
CA THR A 9 -24.51 -9.56 -9.34
C THR A 9 -23.23 -10.41 -9.40
N THR A 10 -23.03 -11.19 -10.45
CA THR A 10 -21.79 -11.95 -10.69
C THR A 10 -20.66 -11.12 -11.30
N LEU A 11 -20.98 -9.95 -11.89
CA LEU A 11 -19.99 -9.07 -12.52
C LEU A 11 -19.19 -8.23 -11.50
N VAL A 12 -19.72 -8.03 -10.29
CA VAL A 12 -19.09 -7.16 -9.28
C VAL A 12 -18.12 -7.90 -8.34
N LEU A 13 -18.18 -9.24 -8.31
CA LEU A 13 -17.32 -10.07 -7.46
C LEU A 13 -16.02 -10.55 -8.14
N CYS A 14 -15.85 -10.27 -9.44
CA CYS A 14 -14.68 -10.67 -10.23
C CYS A 14 -13.63 -9.55 -10.42
N CYS A 15 -13.79 -8.40 -9.77
CA CYS A 15 -12.74 -7.36 -9.74
C CYS A 15 -11.57 -7.69 -8.79
N SER A 16 -11.61 -8.86 -8.15
CA SER A 16 -10.73 -9.20 -7.03
C SER A 16 -9.45 -9.95 -7.42
N PHE A 17 -9.19 -10.30 -8.69
CA PHE A 17 -8.11 -11.26 -8.97
C PHE A 17 -7.24 -11.11 -10.23
N PHE A 18 -7.45 -10.12 -11.11
CA PHE A 18 -6.62 -10.04 -12.33
C PHE A 18 -6.38 -8.61 -12.83
N ILE A 19 -5.28 -8.00 -12.36
CA ILE A 19 -4.48 -7.06 -13.16
C ILE A 19 -3.04 -7.61 -13.11
N PHE A 20 -2.74 -8.67 -13.87
CA PHE A 20 -1.82 -8.62 -15.03
C PHE A 20 -0.70 -7.58 -14.84
N GLY A 21 0.57 -7.93 -14.57
CA GLY A 21 1.29 -9.08 -15.11
C GLY A 21 1.64 -8.82 -16.58
N GLY A 22 2.68 -8.02 -16.84
CA GLY A 22 3.31 -7.93 -18.17
C GLY A 22 3.00 -6.67 -18.98
N TRP A 23 3.69 -5.57 -18.69
CA TRP A 23 4.28 -4.77 -19.77
C TRP A 23 5.69 -4.31 -19.38
N GLN A 24 6.61 -4.57 -20.30
CA GLN A 24 8.01 -4.83 -20.06
C GLN A 24 8.90 -3.58 -20.29
N LEU A 25 9.80 -3.34 -19.33
CA LEU A 25 11.24 -3.15 -19.53
C LEU A 25 11.83 -1.82 -20.04
N ILE A 26 11.09 -0.71 -20.12
CA ILE A 26 11.70 0.63 -20.35
C ILE A 26 11.39 1.65 -19.22
N GLY A 27 10.41 1.36 -18.35
CA GLY A 27 9.94 2.23 -17.26
C GLY A 27 10.38 1.85 -15.85
N GLY A 28 11.44 1.05 -15.69
CA GLY A 28 11.76 0.30 -14.46
C GLY A 28 12.10 1.10 -13.19
N VAL A 29 12.21 2.43 -13.23
CA VAL A 29 12.34 3.26 -12.00
C VAL A 29 11.01 3.97 -11.70
N ILE A 30 10.36 4.50 -12.73
CA ILE A 30 9.03 5.13 -12.63
C ILE A 30 7.98 4.09 -12.19
N SER A 31 8.11 2.83 -12.62
CA SER A 31 7.24 1.73 -12.19
C SER A 31 7.43 1.35 -10.73
N GLU A 32 8.67 1.37 -10.24
CA GLU A 32 8.97 0.96 -8.86
C GLU A 32 8.48 2.02 -7.87
N THR A 33 8.68 3.30 -8.19
CA THR A 33 8.12 4.41 -7.40
C THR A 33 6.60 4.34 -7.38
N SER A 34 5.94 4.16 -8.54
CA SER A 34 4.48 4.03 -8.62
C SER A 34 3.95 2.81 -7.86
N ALA A 35 4.63 1.67 -7.91
CA ALA A 35 4.24 0.48 -7.18
C ALA A 35 4.34 0.70 -5.65
N ILE A 36 5.38 1.40 -5.20
CA ILE A 36 5.56 1.73 -3.79
C ILE A 36 4.49 2.73 -3.32
N GLU A 37 4.20 3.76 -4.13
CA GLU A 37 3.11 4.69 -3.85
C GLU A 37 1.77 3.96 -3.70
N ASP A 38 1.50 3.00 -4.58
CA ASP A 38 0.28 2.20 -4.53
C ASP A 38 0.19 1.36 -3.24
N VAL A 39 1.28 0.70 -2.83
CA VAL A 39 1.35 -0.02 -1.56
C VAL A 39 1.03 0.90 -0.37
N ILE A 40 1.57 2.12 -0.36
CA ILE A 40 1.30 3.08 0.72
C ILE A 40 -0.14 3.57 0.67
N ARG A 41 -0.69 3.87 -0.51
CA ARG A 41 -2.10 4.25 -0.67
C ARG A 41 -3.05 3.14 -0.22
N GLN A 42 -2.78 1.90 -0.59
CA GLN A 42 -3.54 0.72 -0.13
C GLN A 42 -3.45 0.58 1.40
N PHE A 43 -2.29 0.82 2.01
CA PHE A 43 -2.14 0.79 3.46
C PHE A 43 -2.96 1.88 4.16
N MET A 44 -2.96 3.11 3.62
CA MET A 44 -3.77 4.20 4.15
C MET A 44 -5.27 3.90 4.05
N ASP A 45 -5.72 3.31 2.93
CA ASP A 45 -7.12 2.92 2.76
C ASP A 45 -7.52 1.74 3.67
N ALA A 46 -6.63 0.76 3.85
CA ALA A 46 -6.81 -0.33 4.82
C ALA A 46 -6.99 0.21 6.24
N GLY A 47 -6.13 1.15 6.67
CA GLY A 47 -6.27 1.79 7.98
C GLY A 47 -7.54 2.63 8.13
N ARG A 48 -7.97 3.32 7.07
CA ARG A 48 -9.24 4.08 7.05
C ARG A 48 -10.43 3.15 7.26
N ARG A 49 -10.43 1.99 6.57
CA ARG A 49 -11.47 0.95 6.67
C ARG A 49 -11.34 0.07 7.91
N ARG A 50 -10.23 0.17 8.67
CA ARG A 50 -9.84 -0.76 9.75
C ARG A 50 -9.71 -2.21 9.27
N ASP A 51 -9.31 -2.39 8.03
CA ASP A 51 -9.10 -3.70 7.45
C ASP A 51 -7.67 -4.18 7.75
N ILE A 52 -7.52 -4.89 8.86
CA ILE A 52 -6.21 -5.41 9.29
C ILE A 52 -5.73 -6.52 8.36
N GLY A 53 -6.64 -7.32 7.78
CA GLY A 53 -6.25 -8.38 6.84
C GLY A 53 -5.67 -7.81 5.56
N ALA A 54 -6.26 -6.72 5.04
CA ALA A 54 -5.68 -5.99 3.93
C ALA A 54 -4.32 -5.36 4.28
N ALA A 55 -4.17 -4.84 5.51
CA ALA A 55 -2.90 -4.27 5.96
C ALA A 55 -1.80 -5.33 6.10
N GLU A 56 -2.11 -6.47 6.72
CA GLU A 56 -1.18 -7.61 6.88
C GLU A 56 -0.71 -8.11 5.52
N ALA A 57 -1.60 -8.21 4.53
CA ALA A 57 -1.25 -8.61 3.17
C ALA A 57 -0.28 -7.65 2.46
N LEU A 58 -0.15 -6.39 2.91
CA LEU A 58 0.80 -5.43 2.34
C LEU A 58 2.17 -5.52 2.99
N PHE A 59 2.31 -6.18 4.14
CA PHE A 59 3.57 -6.29 4.86
C PHE A 59 4.36 -7.53 4.43
N ALA A 60 5.69 -7.44 4.55
CA ALA A 60 6.59 -8.55 4.26
C ALA A 60 6.46 -9.61 5.36
N ASP A 61 6.62 -10.89 5.00
CA ASP A 61 6.50 -12.00 5.96
C ASP A 61 7.49 -11.84 7.12
N THR A 62 8.68 -11.33 6.81
CA THR A 62 9.72 -11.02 7.79
C THR A 62 9.28 -9.97 8.80
N ALA A 63 8.51 -8.96 8.39
CA ALA A 63 8.01 -7.91 9.26
C ALA A 63 6.84 -8.39 10.12
N LEU A 64 5.95 -9.21 9.57
CA LEU A 64 4.81 -9.79 10.29
C LEU A 64 5.22 -10.67 11.48
N SER A 65 6.44 -11.21 11.48
CA SER A 65 7.00 -11.89 12.66
C SER A 65 7.15 -10.97 13.89
N SER A 66 7.23 -9.65 13.66
CA SER A 66 7.48 -8.63 14.68
C SER A 66 6.30 -7.67 14.92
N ILE A 67 5.33 -7.65 14.00
CA ILE A 67 4.15 -6.78 14.05
C ILE A 67 2.94 -7.66 14.31
N SER A 68 2.32 -7.48 15.47
CA SER A 68 1.10 -8.19 15.83
C SER A 68 -0.15 -7.50 15.26
N ARG A 69 -1.24 -8.25 15.15
CA ARG A 69 -2.56 -7.70 14.84
C ARG A 69 -2.96 -6.54 15.78
N ALA A 70 -2.59 -6.64 17.06
CA ALA A 70 -2.87 -5.60 18.06
C ALA A 70 -2.09 -4.30 17.78
N ASP A 71 -0.94 -4.38 17.11
CA ASP A 71 -0.18 -3.19 16.67
C ASP A 71 -0.93 -2.45 15.57
N PHE A 72 -1.47 -3.18 14.59
CA PHE A 72 -2.34 -2.59 13.56
C PHE A 72 -3.62 -1.99 14.16
N GLU A 73 -4.27 -2.67 15.11
CA GLU A 73 -5.45 -2.13 15.80
C GLU A 73 -5.14 -0.82 16.52
N ARG A 74 -4.02 -0.75 17.24
CA ARG A 74 -3.58 0.47 17.92
C ARG A 74 -3.24 1.57 16.94
N LEU A 75 -2.58 1.26 15.83
CA LEU A 75 -2.24 2.23 14.80
C LEU A 75 -3.51 2.76 14.12
N PHE A 76 -4.41 1.89 13.69
CA PHE A 76 -5.67 2.25 13.00
C PHE A 76 -6.72 2.89 13.92
N ALA A 77 -6.53 2.82 15.24
CA ALA A 77 -7.31 3.61 16.19
C ALA A 77 -7.04 5.11 16.03
N ASN A 78 -5.86 5.52 15.55
CA ASN A 78 -5.56 6.92 15.28
C ASN A 78 -6.21 7.42 13.99
N ARG A 79 -7.48 7.82 14.09
CA ARG A 79 -8.28 8.31 12.95
C ARG A 79 -7.75 9.57 12.28
N GLN A 80 -6.91 10.34 12.98
CA GLN A 80 -6.27 11.49 12.36
C GLN A 80 -5.21 11.06 11.34
N LEU A 81 -4.53 9.94 11.54
CA LEU A 81 -3.58 9.47 10.53
C LEU A 81 -4.30 8.92 9.29
N PHE A 82 -5.34 8.10 9.52
CA PHE A 82 -6.03 7.33 8.46
C PHE A 82 -7.28 8.02 7.93
N ARG A 83 -7.08 9.21 7.36
CA ARG A 83 -8.11 9.94 6.61
C ARG A 83 -8.03 9.63 5.12
N GLU A 84 -9.02 10.10 4.37
CA GLU A 84 -9.02 9.97 2.92
C GLU A 84 -7.89 10.77 2.29
N VAL A 85 -7.08 10.10 1.48
CA VAL A 85 -5.88 10.65 0.83
C VAL A 85 -6.25 11.14 -0.55
N THR A 86 -6.05 12.43 -0.82
CA THR A 86 -6.15 13.00 -2.17
C THR A 86 -4.91 12.63 -2.97
N ASP A 87 -3.75 12.86 -2.37
CA ASP A 87 -2.49 12.76 -3.05
C ASP A 87 -1.38 12.25 -2.14
N LEU A 88 -0.40 11.60 -2.75
CA LEU A 88 0.78 11.07 -2.12
C LEU A 88 1.95 11.42 -3.03
N SER A 89 2.94 12.09 -2.46
CA SER A 89 4.15 12.48 -3.18
C SER A 89 5.37 11.93 -2.47
N LEU A 90 6.18 11.17 -3.19
CA LEU A 90 7.49 10.73 -2.72
C LEU A 90 8.53 11.82 -3.01
N ASN A 91 9.22 12.25 -1.96
CA ASN A 91 10.26 13.29 -2.05
C ASN A 91 11.67 12.74 -1.80
N SER A 92 11.77 11.53 -1.27
CA SER A 92 13.04 10.83 -1.07
C SER A 92 12.86 9.35 -1.37
N PHE A 93 13.85 8.78 -2.06
CA PHE A 93 13.78 7.43 -2.59
C PHE A 93 15.18 6.83 -2.70
N SER A 94 15.38 5.68 -2.09
CA SER A 94 16.64 4.95 -2.11
C SER A 94 16.36 3.46 -2.26
N ILE A 95 16.78 2.86 -3.37
CA ILE A 95 16.74 1.40 -3.57
C ILE A 95 18.15 0.85 -3.35
N ASN A 96 18.25 -0.20 -2.55
CA ASN A 96 19.46 -0.97 -2.37
C ASN A 96 19.19 -2.45 -2.71
N THR A 97 19.93 -2.99 -3.68
CA THR A 97 19.90 -4.40 -4.05
C THR A 97 21.22 -5.05 -3.66
N ASN A 98 21.14 -6.07 -2.82
CA ASN A 98 22.28 -6.89 -2.41
C ASN A 98 21.99 -8.39 -2.68
N LEU A 99 22.88 -9.27 -2.21
CA LEU A 99 22.71 -10.72 -2.37
C LEU A 99 21.55 -11.30 -1.53
N GLU A 100 21.08 -10.58 -0.52
CA GLU A 100 19.99 -10.99 0.35
C GLU A 100 18.63 -10.59 -0.25
N GLY A 101 18.59 -9.52 -1.03
CA GLY A 101 17.41 -9.08 -1.78
C GLY A 101 17.43 -7.60 -2.12
N THR A 102 16.27 -7.08 -2.49
CA THR A 102 16.09 -5.67 -2.84
C THR A 102 15.26 -4.97 -1.77
N THR A 103 15.76 -3.84 -1.28
CA THR A 103 15.10 -2.97 -0.30
C THR A 103 14.88 -1.58 -0.87
N ALA A 104 13.82 -0.93 -0.44
CA ALA A 104 13.57 0.48 -0.72
C ALA A 104 13.33 1.24 0.59
N GLU A 105 13.96 2.38 0.73
CA GLU A 105 13.63 3.39 1.75
C GLU A 105 13.06 4.60 1.04
N VAL A 106 11.84 4.97 1.41
CA VAL A 106 11.11 6.06 0.80
C VAL A 106 10.64 7.04 1.87
N GLY A 107 10.64 8.31 1.52
CA GLY A 107 10.02 9.35 2.32
C GLY A 107 9.14 10.21 1.44
N GLY A 108 8.07 10.71 2.03
CA GLY A 108 7.07 11.45 1.27
C GLY A 108 6.10 12.19 2.16
N THR A 109 5.08 12.71 1.49
CA THR A 109 4.03 13.51 2.09
C THR A 109 2.68 13.03 1.58
N ILE A 110 1.75 12.86 2.51
CA ILE A 110 0.35 12.49 2.27
C ILE A 110 -0.50 13.75 2.39
N THR A 111 -1.28 14.04 1.36
CA THR A 111 -2.23 15.17 1.35
C THR A 111 -3.64 14.63 1.44
N TYR A 112 -4.42 15.17 2.38
CA TYR A 112 -5.78 14.71 2.67
C TYR A 112 -6.84 15.51 1.90
N VAL A 113 -8.01 14.89 1.69
CA VAL A 113 -9.15 15.51 0.97
C VAL A 113 -9.78 16.65 1.76
N ASP A 114 -9.75 16.57 3.09
CA ASP A 114 -10.39 17.55 3.98
C ASP A 114 -9.64 18.89 4.08
N GLY A 115 -8.54 19.06 3.35
CA GLY A 115 -7.72 20.27 3.35
C GLY A 115 -6.86 20.45 4.60
N SER A 116 -6.78 19.43 5.47
CA SER A 116 -5.88 19.41 6.62
C SER A 116 -4.42 19.50 6.21
N SER A 117 -3.56 19.86 7.17
CA SER A 117 -2.11 19.77 7.00
C SER A 117 -1.69 18.39 6.50
N SER A 118 -0.81 18.39 5.51
CA SER A 118 -0.24 17.16 4.97
C SER A 118 0.58 16.42 6.04
N GLN A 119 0.60 15.09 5.94
CA GLN A 119 1.30 14.21 6.87
C GLN A 119 2.57 13.66 6.21
N SER A 120 3.74 13.96 6.77
CA SER A 120 4.99 13.38 6.29
C SER A 120 5.14 11.93 6.79
N PHE A 121 5.81 11.11 6.00
CA PHE A 121 6.10 9.73 6.37
C PHE A 121 7.45 9.27 5.85
N THR A 122 7.96 8.20 6.47
CA THR A 122 9.05 7.38 5.95
C THR A 122 8.63 5.92 5.98
N ALA A 123 8.90 5.19 4.91
CA ALA A 123 8.61 3.77 4.83
C ALA A 123 9.83 2.99 4.33
N ARG A 124 9.97 1.77 4.85
CA ARG A 124 10.92 0.78 4.37
C ARG A 124 10.16 -0.38 3.77
N LEU A 125 10.56 -0.77 2.57
CA LEU A 125 9.96 -1.86 1.82
C LEU A 125 11.02 -2.89 1.47
N TRP A 126 10.56 -4.13 1.32
CA TRP A 126 11.33 -5.27 0.84
C TRP A 126 10.65 -5.81 -0.41
N LYS A 127 11.44 -6.20 -1.42
CA LYS A 127 10.93 -6.80 -2.65
C LYS A 127 10.85 -8.32 -2.47
N GLU A 128 9.64 -8.85 -2.39
CA GLU A 128 9.35 -10.29 -2.37
C GLU A 128 8.96 -10.74 -3.79
N GLY A 129 9.91 -11.36 -4.50
CA GLY A 129 9.75 -11.64 -5.93
C GLY A 129 9.67 -10.35 -6.74
N GLU A 130 8.52 -10.11 -7.38
CA GLU A 130 8.25 -8.88 -8.15
C GLU A 130 7.39 -7.85 -7.39
N GLN A 131 7.05 -8.11 -6.12
CA GLN A 131 6.14 -7.27 -5.34
C GLN A 131 6.87 -6.54 -4.22
N TRP A 132 6.57 -5.25 -4.05
CA TRP A 132 6.99 -4.50 -2.88
C TRP A 132 6.07 -4.80 -1.70
N ARG A 133 6.68 -5.03 -0.54
CA ARG A 133 6.00 -5.27 0.72
C ARG A 133 6.54 -4.33 1.78
N LEU A 134 5.66 -3.78 2.60
CA LEU A 134 6.02 -2.92 3.72
C LEU A 134 6.77 -3.74 4.77
N VAL A 135 7.93 -3.23 5.17
CA VAL A 135 8.62 -3.70 6.39
C VAL A 135 8.24 -2.79 7.55
N ARG A 136 8.16 -1.49 7.29
CA ARG A 136 7.79 -0.47 8.27
C ARG A 136 7.26 0.77 7.57
N ILE A 137 6.34 1.48 8.23
CA ILE A 137 5.96 2.85 7.90
C ILE A 137 5.85 3.66 9.18
N ASP A 138 6.44 4.85 9.18
CA ASP A 138 6.49 5.79 10.29
C ASP A 138 5.94 7.14 9.83
N PHE A 139 4.99 7.70 10.59
CA PHE A 139 4.40 9.01 10.35
C PHE A 139 5.07 10.07 11.25
N ARG A 140 5.39 11.25 10.71
CA ARG A 140 6.13 12.32 11.40
C ARG A 140 5.35 13.63 11.54
#